data_AF-A0A2D5A7T2-F1
#
_entry.id   AF-A0A2D5A7T2-F1
#
_cell.length_a   1.000
_cell.length_b   1.000
_cell.length_c   1.000
_cell.angle_alpha   90.00
_cell.angle_beta   90.00
_cell.angle_gamma   90.00
#
_symmetry.space_group_name_H-M   'P 1'
#
loop_
_entity.id
_entity.type
_entity.pdbx_description
1 polymer ?
#
loop_
_entity_poly.entity_id
_entity_poly.type
_entity_poly.pdbx_seq_one_letter_code
_entity_poly.pdbx_strand_id
1 'polypeptide(L)'
;MRYINHALIVVVAFAVSSLFAGCGDADSGITVGVASGVAGTGPAAKGGTPVGSTAWSTALKSWPKKGNSQIVASDSVVRSSFDQWLDARYSPVMPRDPQVVVLIEDLRTFNTPITDLAGDWGVPDTGAAIRPQAIRGIGKTFWADLRYALVEGDQARAMDVIVAMANLPRVAHGFDGSVPRGLIATLATVDSFGWGLTDLLREDGAVEPVEPTAEQCARLRRAASWLDAPEPFGPVGEDENRQRIMKRYVEETRPRLRRQLDELCG
;
A
#
# COMPACT_ATOMS: atom_id res chain seq x y z
N MET A 1 19.07 -50.14 47.13
CA MET A 1 19.33 -49.71 45.73
C MET A 1 18.48 -48.49 45.44
N ARG A 2 19.11 -47.47 44.86
CA ARG A 2 18.58 -46.14 44.57
C ARG A 2 17.48 -46.21 43.51
N TYR A 3 16.42 -45.42 43.66
CA TYR A 3 15.96 -44.55 42.56
C TYR A 3 15.48 -43.22 43.15
N ILE A 4 16.16 -42.18 42.70
CA ILE A 4 15.87 -40.76 42.91
C ILE A 4 14.83 -40.38 41.86
N ASN A 5 13.76 -39.68 42.26
CA ASN A 5 13.08 -38.74 41.37
C ASN A 5 12.91 -37.42 42.12
N HIS A 6 13.66 -36.41 41.67
CA HIS A 6 13.53 -35.00 42.06
C HIS A 6 12.58 -34.32 41.07
N ALA A 7 11.67 -33.49 41.60
CA ALA A 7 11.21 -32.20 41.06
C ALA A 7 9.89 -31.86 41.80
N LEU A 8 9.97 -31.36 43.03
CA LEU A 8 10.09 -29.95 43.41
C LEU A 8 8.79 -29.16 43.17
N ILE A 9 8.12 -28.90 44.29
CA ILE A 9 7.04 -27.96 44.52
C ILE A 9 7.59 -26.53 44.39
N VAL A 10 6.90 -25.65 43.65
CA VAL A 10 6.95 -24.20 43.93
C VAL A 10 5.54 -23.62 43.88
N VAL A 11 5.21 -22.94 44.97
CA VAL A 11 3.97 -22.28 45.34
C VAL A 11 4.10 -20.79 45.02
N VAL A 12 3.05 -20.22 44.40
CA VAL A 12 2.44 -18.87 44.58
C VAL A 12 3.36 -17.64 44.68
N ALA A 13 3.11 -16.61 43.85
CA ALA A 13 2.64 -15.28 44.31
C ALA A 13 2.60 -14.21 43.20
N PHE A 14 1.63 -13.31 43.39
CA PHE A 14 1.37 -12.04 42.71
C PHE A 14 2.60 -11.16 42.39
N ALA A 15 2.51 -10.45 41.26
CA ALA A 15 3.05 -9.09 41.14
C ALA A 15 2.05 -8.21 40.37
N VAL A 16 1.19 -7.53 41.13
CA VAL A 16 0.61 -6.23 40.76
C VAL A 16 1.62 -5.17 41.23
N SER A 17 1.73 -4.08 40.46
CA SER A 17 2.56 -2.87 40.67
C SER A 17 3.95 -2.99 40.04
N SER A 18 4.44 -2.04 39.25
CA SER A 18 4.40 -0.60 39.55
C SER A 18 4.59 0.28 38.30
N LEU A 19 3.74 1.31 38.22
CA LEU A 19 4.11 2.65 37.77
C LEU A 19 5.50 3.02 38.30
N PHE A 20 6.49 3.10 37.42
CA PHE A 20 7.53 4.11 37.54
C PHE A 20 7.42 5.00 36.31
N ALA A 21 7.09 6.26 36.57
CA ALA A 21 7.26 7.35 35.63
C ALA A 21 8.74 7.41 35.22
N GLY A 22 9.00 7.12 33.95
CA GLY A 22 10.19 7.55 33.23
C GLY A 22 9.70 8.18 31.94
N CYS A 23 9.95 9.47 31.75
CA CYS A 23 9.71 10.17 30.49
C CYS A 23 10.38 9.40 29.33
N GLY A 24 9.58 8.91 28.39
CA GLY A 24 10.08 8.29 27.17
C GLY A 24 8.95 7.65 26.37
N ASP A 25 8.44 8.38 25.38
CA ASP A 25 7.61 7.97 24.24
C ASP A 25 6.92 6.60 24.38
N ALA A 26 5.81 6.59 25.12
CA ALA A 26 4.87 5.48 25.07
C ALA A 26 4.11 5.55 23.74
N ASP A 27 4.55 4.73 22.78
CA ASP A 27 3.73 4.18 21.69
C ASP A 27 2.41 3.72 22.32
N SER A 28 1.38 4.57 22.27
CA SER A 28 0.05 4.27 22.77
C SER A 28 -0.56 3.22 21.84
N GLY A 29 -0.34 1.97 22.23
CA GLY A 29 -0.69 0.79 21.48
C GLY A 29 -2.20 0.69 21.28
N ILE A 30 -2.67 1.14 20.13
CA ILE A 30 -3.73 0.42 19.43
C ILE A 30 -3.22 -1.02 19.33
N THR A 31 -3.95 -1.99 19.89
CA THR A 31 -3.66 -3.41 19.69
C THR A 31 -3.92 -3.74 18.23
N VAL A 32 -2.87 -3.64 17.42
CA VAL A 32 -2.90 -3.87 15.98
C VAL A 32 -2.59 -5.33 15.68
N GLY A 33 -3.42 -5.98 14.85
CA GLY A 33 -3.20 -7.37 14.43
C GLY A 33 -1.82 -7.57 13.82
N VAL A 34 -1.11 -8.59 14.31
CA VAL A 34 0.19 -9.03 13.79
C VAL A 34 0.01 -9.46 12.33
N ALA A 35 0.90 -9.02 11.44
CA ALA A 35 1.00 -9.59 10.09
C ALA A 35 1.19 -11.09 10.24
N SER A 36 0.52 -11.90 9.42
CA SER A 36 0.69 -13.36 9.53
C SER A 36 2.11 -13.82 9.20
N GLY A 37 2.86 -12.99 8.47
CA GLY A 37 4.17 -13.32 7.91
C GLY A 37 4.10 -14.41 6.83
N VAL A 38 2.89 -14.83 6.43
CA VAL A 38 2.68 -15.86 5.42
C VAL A 38 2.48 -15.17 4.07
N ALA A 39 3.49 -15.31 3.21
CA ALA A 39 3.44 -14.84 1.84
C ALA A 39 2.25 -15.46 1.08
N GLY A 40 1.59 -14.66 0.26
CA GLY A 40 0.57 -15.14 -0.68
C GLY A 40 1.17 -16.07 -1.74
N THR A 41 0.32 -16.87 -2.36
CA THR A 41 0.70 -17.74 -3.48
C THR A 41 0.25 -17.17 -4.82
N GLY A 42 0.77 -17.70 -5.93
CA GLY A 42 0.40 -17.28 -7.29
C GLY A 42 1.41 -16.35 -7.97
N PRO A 43 1.17 -15.96 -9.23
CA PRO A 43 2.11 -15.18 -10.02
C PRO A 43 2.44 -13.80 -9.46
N ALA A 44 1.49 -13.15 -8.77
CA ALA A 44 1.71 -11.81 -8.20
C ALA A 44 2.71 -11.80 -7.03
N ALA A 45 2.92 -12.94 -6.36
CA ALA A 45 3.88 -13.07 -5.27
C ALA A 45 5.30 -13.45 -5.74
N LYS A 46 5.52 -13.61 -7.05
CA LYS A 46 6.80 -14.07 -7.61
C LYS A 46 7.56 -12.95 -8.30
N GLY A 47 8.88 -12.94 -8.12
CA GLY A 47 9.80 -12.01 -8.77
C GLY A 47 10.27 -10.89 -7.84
N GLY A 48 10.57 -9.74 -8.45
CA GLY A 48 11.18 -8.61 -7.77
C GLY A 48 12.69 -8.77 -7.56
N THR A 49 13.31 -7.75 -6.98
CA THR A 49 14.75 -7.67 -6.73
C THR A 49 15.04 -7.40 -5.26
N PRO A 50 16.27 -7.68 -4.79
CA PRO A 50 16.71 -7.29 -3.46
C PRO A 50 16.69 -5.76 -3.23
N VAL A 51 16.99 -4.97 -4.27
CA VAL A 51 16.98 -3.50 -4.19
C VAL A 51 15.56 -3.00 -3.97
N GLY A 52 14.61 -3.48 -4.79
CA GLY A 52 13.20 -3.17 -4.62
C GLY A 52 12.68 -3.60 -3.26
N SER A 53 12.99 -4.83 -2.82
CA SER A 53 12.61 -5.33 -1.48
C SER A 53 13.11 -4.42 -0.36
N THR A 54 14.36 -3.95 -0.44
CA THR A 54 14.95 -3.06 0.56
C THR A 54 14.24 -1.70 0.61
N ALA A 55 13.97 -1.11 -0.55
CA ALA A 55 13.29 0.17 -0.66
C ALA A 55 11.86 0.10 -0.13
N TRP A 56 11.07 -0.89 -0.56
CA TRP A 56 9.71 -1.15 -0.07
C TRP A 56 9.69 -1.43 1.43
N SER A 57 10.63 -2.24 1.94
CA SER A 57 10.78 -2.48 3.37
C SER A 57 11.02 -1.18 4.16
N THR A 58 11.87 -0.31 3.64
CA THR A 58 12.23 0.96 4.30
C THR A 58 11.05 1.93 4.33
N ALA A 59 10.34 2.09 3.20
CA ALA A 59 9.15 2.93 3.12
C ALA A 59 8.05 2.42 4.08
N LEU A 60 7.73 1.13 4.03
CA LEU A 60 6.66 0.55 4.85
C LEU A 60 6.98 0.56 6.36
N LYS A 61 8.24 0.38 6.76
CA LYS A 61 8.67 0.52 8.17
C LYS A 61 8.52 1.95 8.68
N SER A 62 8.78 2.95 7.84
CA SER A 62 8.68 4.35 8.21
C SER A 62 7.28 4.94 8.04
N TRP A 63 6.35 4.22 7.38
CA TRP A 63 5.02 4.72 7.02
C TRP A 63 4.21 5.29 8.19
N PRO A 64 4.11 4.69 9.39
CA PRO A 64 3.32 5.34 10.45
C PRO A 64 3.85 6.74 10.79
N LYS A 65 5.17 6.97 10.73
CA LYS A 65 5.77 8.24 11.10
C LYS A 65 5.85 9.25 9.95
N LYS A 66 6.02 8.78 8.71
CA LYS A 66 6.32 9.63 7.55
C LYS A 66 5.27 9.59 6.44
N GLY A 67 4.39 8.59 6.43
CA GLY A 67 3.39 8.40 5.36
C GLY A 67 1.95 8.37 5.86
N ASN A 68 1.71 8.27 7.18
CA ASN A 68 0.37 8.33 7.72
C ASN A 68 -0.04 9.80 7.89
N SER A 69 -0.95 10.28 7.03
CA SER A 69 -1.46 11.65 7.09
C SER A 69 -2.02 12.04 8.45
N GLN A 70 -2.53 11.10 9.25
CA GLN A 70 -3.01 11.39 10.61
C GLN A 70 -1.89 11.79 11.57
N ILE A 71 -0.67 11.32 11.31
CA ILE A 71 0.52 11.61 12.11
C ILE A 71 1.28 12.79 11.52
N VAL A 72 1.37 12.87 10.19
CA VAL A 72 2.11 13.94 9.49
C VAL A 72 1.35 15.27 9.54
N ALA A 73 0.04 15.29 9.29
CA ALA A 73 -0.73 16.52 9.18
C ALA A 73 -0.75 17.34 10.47
N SER A 74 -0.39 16.75 11.63
CA SER A 74 -0.32 17.34 12.99
C SER A 74 -1.60 18.03 13.52
N ASP A 75 -2.53 18.42 12.64
CA ASP A 75 -3.80 19.09 12.88
C ASP A 75 -4.94 18.32 12.19
N SER A 76 -6.01 18.10 12.95
CA SER A 76 -7.24 17.47 12.48
C SER A 76 -7.95 18.23 11.33
N VAL A 77 -7.83 19.57 11.27
CA VAL A 77 -8.44 20.39 10.21
C VAL A 77 -7.73 20.14 8.90
N VAL A 78 -6.40 20.20 8.88
CA VAL A 78 -5.57 19.91 7.70
C VAL A 78 -5.85 18.50 7.20
N ARG A 79 -5.95 17.53 8.11
CA ARG A 79 -6.31 16.15 7.75
C ARG A 79 -7.70 16.06 7.10
N SER A 80 -8.71 16.72 7.66
CA SER A 80 -10.07 16.72 7.09
C SER A 80 -10.07 17.34 5.69
N SER A 81 -9.38 18.47 5.52
CA SER A 81 -9.20 19.12 4.21
C SER A 81 -8.49 18.21 3.21
N PHE A 82 -7.45 17.48 3.64
CA PHE A 82 -6.75 16.50 2.81
C PHE A 82 -7.66 15.33 2.41
N ASP A 83 -8.41 14.74 3.35
CA ASP A 83 -9.32 13.62 3.07
C ASP A 83 -10.45 14.04 2.11
N GLN A 84 -10.96 15.28 2.22
CA GLN A 84 -11.95 15.84 1.30
C GLN A 84 -11.36 16.11 -0.10
N TRP A 85 -10.13 16.61 -0.16
CA TRP A 85 -9.42 16.83 -1.41
C TRP A 85 -9.12 15.51 -2.15
N LEU A 86 -8.72 14.47 -1.40
CA LEU A 86 -8.40 13.15 -1.93
C LEU A 86 -9.66 12.29 -2.23
N ASP A 87 -10.83 12.89 -2.42
CA ASP A 87 -12.03 12.14 -2.78
C ASP A 87 -12.05 11.81 -4.27
N ALA A 88 -12.20 10.52 -4.61
CA ALA A 88 -12.14 9.99 -5.97
C ALA A 88 -13.29 10.46 -6.87
N ARG A 89 -14.38 10.95 -6.25
CA ARG A 89 -15.56 11.42 -6.97
C ARG A 89 -15.32 12.75 -7.68
N TYR A 90 -14.31 13.50 -7.27
CA TYR A 90 -13.98 14.81 -7.83
C TYR A 90 -12.66 14.75 -8.60
N SER A 91 -12.53 15.63 -9.58
CA SER A 91 -11.34 15.79 -10.41
C SER A 91 -10.13 16.24 -9.59
N PRO A 92 -8.89 15.90 -9.99
CA PRO A 92 -7.70 16.46 -9.36
C PRO A 92 -7.71 17.99 -9.56
N VAL A 93 -7.56 18.73 -8.47
CA VAL A 93 -7.46 20.20 -8.46
C VAL A 93 -6.43 20.61 -7.42
N MET A 94 -5.87 21.81 -7.54
CA MET A 94 -4.95 22.33 -6.52
C MET A 94 -5.66 22.40 -5.15
N PRO A 95 -5.06 21.87 -4.06
CA PRO A 95 -5.62 22.03 -2.73
C PRO A 95 -5.82 23.51 -2.39
N ARG A 96 -6.97 23.84 -1.80
CA ARG A 96 -7.27 25.22 -1.39
C ARG A 96 -6.53 25.63 -0.13
N ASP A 97 -6.23 24.67 0.73
CA ASP A 97 -5.52 24.87 1.99
C ASP A 97 -4.01 24.69 1.75
N PRO A 98 -3.19 25.74 1.96
CA PRO A 98 -1.74 25.65 1.77
C PRO A 98 -1.07 24.58 2.65
N GLN A 99 -1.63 24.28 3.83
CA GLN A 99 -1.06 23.23 4.70
C GLN A 99 -1.29 21.83 4.13
N VAL A 100 -2.34 21.65 3.32
CA VAL A 100 -2.55 20.39 2.58
C VAL A 100 -1.49 20.23 1.49
N VAL A 101 -1.06 21.32 0.85
CA VAL A 101 0.05 21.28 -0.13
C VAL A 101 1.35 20.83 0.54
N VAL A 102 1.72 21.44 1.67
CA VAL A 102 2.90 21.03 2.47
C VAL A 102 2.85 19.55 2.84
N LEU A 103 1.69 19.09 3.34
CA LEU A 103 1.48 17.67 3.65
C LEU A 103 1.71 16.77 2.42
N ILE A 104 1.21 17.15 1.25
CA ILE A 104 1.39 16.36 0.02
C ILE A 104 2.86 16.35 -0.41
N GLU A 105 3.58 17.46 -0.30
CA GLU A 105 5.02 17.54 -0.62
C GLU A 105 5.85 16.64 0.32
N ASP A 106 5.50 16.58 1.61
CA ASP A 106 6.09 15.64 2.56
C ASP A 106 5.83 14.18 2.17
N LEU A 107 4.58 13.87 1.77
CA LEU A 107 4.21 12.53 1.29
C LEU A 107 4.91 12.17 -0.03
N ARG A 108 5.09 13.13 -0.94
CA ARG A 108 5.83 12.96 -2.19
C ARG A 108 7.30 12.63 -1.91
N THR A 109 7.93 13.36 -0.98
CA THR A 109 9.29 13.09 -0.51
C THR A 109 9.40 11.69 0.10
N PHE A 110 8.41 11.26 0.88
CA PHE A 110 8.33 9.91 1.43
C PHE A 110 8.20 8.83 0.33
N ASN A 111 7.46 9.10 -0.75
CA ASN A 111 7.25 8.17 -1.87
C ASN A 111 8.44 8.10 -2.85
N THR A 112 9.31 9.11 -2.90
CA THR A 112 10.44 9.23 -3.85
C THR A 112 11.31 7.96 -3.94
N PRO A 113 11.77 7.36 -2.83
CA PRO A 113 12.60 6.16 -2.89
C PRO A 113 11.97 4.96 -3.60
N ILE A 114 10.64 4.90 -3.68
CA ILE A 114 9.91 3.83 -4.37
C ILE A 114 9.66 4.17 -5.83
N THR A 115 9.36 5.43 -6.13
CA THR A 115 9.10 5.89 -7.49
C THR A 115 10.38 5.94 -8.32
N ASP A 116 11.52 6.26 -7.70
CA ASP A 116 12.85 6.24 -8.32
C ASP A 116 13.34 4.83 -8.70
N LEU A 117 12.66 3.77 -8.27
CA LEU A 117 12.95 2.40 -8.70
C LEU A 117 12.62 2.14 -10.18
N ALA A 118 11.98 3.09 -10.87
CA ALA A 118 11.62 2.98 -12.28
C ALA A 118 10.83 1.71 -12.64
N GLY A 119 9.99 1.24 -11.70
CA GLY A 119 9.18 0.03 -11.83
C GLY A 119 9.83 -1.25 -11.32
N ASP A 120 11.07 -1.18 -10.84
CA ASP A 120 11.62 -2.24 -9.99
C ASP A 120 10.84 -2.35 -8.67
N TRP A 121 10.76 -3.55 -8.13
CA TRP A 121 9.95 -3.85 -6.95
C TRP A 121 10.51 -5.08 -6.24
N GLY A 122 10.06 -5.32 -5.01
CA GLY A 122 10.38 -6.56 -4.32
C GLY A 122 9.54 -6.72 -3.08
N VAL A 123 9.29 -7.98 -2.69
CA VAL A 123 8.54 -8.29 -1.48
C VAL A 123 9.39 -7.93 -0.25
N PRO A 124 8.88 -7.14 0.70
CA PRO A 124 9.57 -6.82 1.93
C PRO A 124 9.94 -8.07 2.73
N ASP A 125 11.08 -8.04 3.42
CA ASP A 125 11.52 -9.18 4.23
C ASP A 125 10.51 -9.52 5.33
N THR A 126 10.23 -10.80 5.55
CA THR A 126 9.24 -11.27 6.55
C THR A 126 9.63 -10.94 8.00
N GLY A 127 10.90 -10.62 8.26
CA GLY A 127 11.40 -10.11 9.55
C GLY A 127 11.33 -8.58 9.70
N ALA A 128 10.85 -7.87 8.69
CA ALA A 128 10.64 -6.43 8.76
C ALA A 128 9.46 -6.16 9.70
N ALA A 129 9.66 -5.36 10.74
CA ALA A 129 8.60 -4.88 11.64
C ALA A 129 7.63 -3.91 10.93
N ILE A 130 6.96 -4.39 9.88
CA ILE A 130 6.01 -3.66 9.05
C ILE A 130 4.61 -4.00 9.54
N ARG A 131 3.81 -2.96 9.76
CA ARG A 131 2.41 -3.11 10.14
C ARG A 131 1.57 -3.39 8.89
N PRO A 132 0.62 -4.35 8.89
CA PRO A 132 -0.26 -4.58 7.74
C PRO A 132 -1.00 -3.34 7.23
N GLN A 133 -1.30 -2.40 8.13
CA GLN A 133 -1.96 -1.13 7.81
C GLN A 133 -1.08 -0.22 6.94
N ALA A 134 0.25 -0.37 7.01
CA ALA A 134 1.17 0.40 6.18
C ALA A 134 0.95 0.13 4.69
N ILE A 135 0.62 -1.12 4.32
CA ILE A 135 0.35 -1.50 2.93
C ILE A 135 -0.91 -0.80 2.38
N ARG A 136 -1.97 -0.73 3.21
CA ARG A 136 -3.20 -0.01 2.80
C ARG A 136 -2.99 1.49 2.79
N GLY A 137 -2.24 1.98 3.78
CA GLY A 137 -1.97 3.39 3.97
C GLY A 137 -1.10 3.99 2.87
N ILE A 138 -0.08 3.28 2.41
CA ILE A 138 0.83 3.75 1.37
C ILE A 138 0.13 3.91 0.01
N GLY A 139 -0.93 3.13 -0.27
CA GLY A 139 -1.74 3.32 -1.48
C GLY A 139 -2.35 4.72 -1.55
N LYS A 140 -2.78 5.28 -0.41
CA LYS A 140 -3.27 6.67 -0.35
C LYS A 140 -2.17 7.71 -0.52
N THR A 141 -0.96 7.44 -0.03
CA THR A 141 0.16 8.39 -0.18
C THR A 141 0.59 8.49 -1.64
N PHE A 142 0.65 7.37 -2.35
CA PHE A 142 0.88 7.38 -3.80
C PHE A 142 -0.26 8.06 -4.55
N TRP A 143 -1.51 7.80 -4.17
CA TRP A 143 -2.63 8.43 -4.86
C TRP A 143 -2.66 9.96 -4.69
N ALA A 144 -2.31 10.46 -3.50
CA ALA A 144 -2.15 11.90 -3.28
C ALA A 144 -1.02 12.50 -4.15
N ASP A 145 0.13 11.84 -4.19
CA ASP A 145 1.27 12.22 -5.03
C ASP A 145 0.90 12.24 -6.53
N LEU A 146 0.19 11.21 -7.00
CA LEU A 146 -0.31 11.13 -8.37
C LEU A 146 -1.21 12.32 -8.71
N ARG A 147 -2.24 12.58 -7.89
CA ARG A 147 -3.19 13.67 -8.15
C ARG A 147 -2.50 15.02 -8.13
N TYR A 148 -1.53 15.21 -7.25
CA TYR A 148 -0.75 16.44 -7.19
C TYR A 148 0.13 16.61 -8.42
N ALA A 149 0.82 15.55 -8.87
CA ALA A 149 1.59 15.57 -10.11
C ALA A 149 0.73 15.92 -11.34
N LEU A 150 -0.51 15.40 -11.42
CA LEU A 150 -1.46 15.75 -12.48
C LEU A 150 -1.84 17.23 -12.46
N VAL A 151 -2.09 17.78 -11.27
CA VAL A 151 -2.43 19.20 -11.10
C VAL A 151 -1.25 20.11 -11.47
N GLU A 152 -0.02 19.68 -11.19
CA GLU A 152 1.20 20.41 -11.56
C GLU A 152 1.60 20.24 -13.03
N GLY A 153 0.92 19.37 -13.79
CA GLY A 153 1.30 19.02 -15.15
C GLY A 153 2.58 18.16 -15.23
N ASP A 154 3.02 17.58 -14.12
CA ASP A 154 4.21 16.72 -14.05
C ASP A 154 3.85 15.29 -14.49
N GLN A 155 3.71 15.10 -15.80
CA GLN A 155 3.36 13.81 -16.39
C GLN A 155 4.42 12.73 -16.11
N ALA A 156 5.69 13.10 -16.01
CA ALA A 156 6.76 12.15 -15.71
C ALA A 156 6.57 11.55 -14.31
N ARG A 157 6.35 12.41 -13.30
CA ARG A 157 6.04 11.96 -11.94
C ARG A 157 4.76 11.16 -11.89
N ALA A 158 3.70 11.60 -12.57
CA ALA A 158 2.44 10.89 -12.60
C ALA A 158 2.63 9.44 -13.10
N MET A 159 3.43 9.27 -14.16
CA MET A 159 3.77 7.95 -14.70
C MET A 159 4.66 7.11 -13.76
N ASP A 160 5.63 7.71 -13.06
CA ASP A 160 6.45 6.95 -12.10
C ASP A 160 5.64 6.51 -10.87
N VAL A 161 4.71 7.36 -10.41
CA VAL A 161 3.80 7.05 -9.29
C VAL A 161 2.82 5.93 -9.66
N ILE A 162 2.17 5.99 -10.84
CA ILE A 162 1.23 4.94 -11.23
C ILE A 162 1.93 3.59 -11.44
N VAL A 163 3.19 3.59 -11.90
CA VAL A 163 4.02 2.38 -11.98
C VAL A 163 4.29 1.80 -10.58
N ALA A 164 4.60 2.63 -9.59
CA ALA A 164 4.74 2.19 -8.20
C ALA A 164 3.41 1.63 -7.66
N MET A 165 2.29 2.29 -7.94
CA MET A 165 0.96 1.82 -7.56
C MET A 165 0.61 0.47 -8.21
N ALA A 166 1.00 0.24 -9.47
CA ALA A 166 0.78 -1.03 -10.17
C ALA A 166 1.56 -2.21 -9.54
N ASN A 167 2.68 -1.93 -8.86
CA ASN A 167 3.44 -2.94 -8.12
C ASN A 167 2.91 -3.19 -6.70
N LEU A 168 2.12 -2.28 -6.12
CA LEU A 168 1.59 -2.44 -4.75
C LEU A 168 0.86 -3.76 -4.52
N PRO A 169 -0.01 -4.27 -5.42
CA PRO A 169 -0.68 -5.56 -5.20
C PRO A 169 0.29 -6.73 -5.07
N ARG A 170 1.42 -6.70 -5.78
CA ARG A 170 2.47 -7.72 -5.68
C ARG A 170 3.19 -7.66 -4.35
N VAL A 171 3.58 -6.46 -3.95
CA VAL A 171 4.24 -6.17 -2.66
C VAL A 171 3.33 -6.59 -1.51
N ALA A 172 2.06 -6.19 -1.56
CA ALA A 172 1.05 -6.52 -0.56
C ALA A 172 0.84 -8.03 -0.44
N HIS A 173 0.60 -8.68 -1.58
CA HIS A 173 0.32 -10.11 -1.61
C HIS A 173 1.53 -10.96 -1.25
N GLY A 174 2.72 -10.57 -1.71
CA GLY A 174 3.95 -11.24 -1.34
C GLY A 174 4.26 -11.12 0.16
N PHE A 175 3.97 -9.96 0.78
CA PHE A 175 4.30 -9.71 2.18
C PHE A 175 3.33 -10.37 3.16
N ASP A 176 2.04 -10.15 2.96
CA ASP A 176 0.98 -10.64 3.83
C ASP A 176 -0.24 -10.91 2.95
N GLY A 177 -0.11 -11.83 1.99
CA GLY A 177 -1.19 -12.29 1.11
C GLY A 177 -1.97 -13.47 1.68
N SER A 178 -1.69 -13.83 2.93
CA SER A 178 -2.36 -14.93 3.60
C SER A 178 -3.87 -14.71 3.72
N VAL A 179 -4.56 -15.82 3.90
CA VAL A 179 -6.02 -15.84 3.96
C VAL A 179 -6.44 -15.80 5.43
N PRO A 180 -7.42 -14.97 5.84
CA PRO A 180 -8.27 -14.08 5.03
C PRO A 180 -7.85 -12.60 5.00
N ARG A 181 -7.07 -12.13 5.98
CA ARG A 181 -6.82 -10.68 6.17
C ARG A 181 -5.90 -10.08 5.10
N GLY A 182 -4.94 -10.88 4.64
CA GLY A 182 -3.94 -10.48 3.69
C GLY A 182 -4.49 -10.17 2.30
N LEU A 183 -5.33 -11.07 1.78
CA LEU A 183 -6.01 -10.88 0.50
C LEU A 183 -6.87 -9.61 0.44
N ILE A 184 -7.54 -9.24 1.53
CA ILE A 184 -8.31 -7.98 1.59
C ILE A 184 -7.36 -6.77 1.49
N ALA A 185 -6.19 -6.83 2.14
CA ALA A 185 -5.20 -5.77 2.01
C ALA A 185 -4.64 -5.69 0.58
N THR A 186 -4.35 -6.83 -0.04
CA THR A 186 -3.97 -6.92 -1.47
C THR A 186 -5.01 -6.24 -2.36
N LEU A 187 -6.29 -6.59 -2.23
CA LEU A 187 -7.33 -6.03 -3.09
C LEU A 187 -7.57 -4.54 -2.84
N ALA A 188 -7.37 -4.04 -1.62
CA ALA A 188 -7.40 -2.61 -1.36
C ALA A 188 -6.31 -1.83 -2.13
N THR A 189 -5.13 -2.45 -2.35
CA THR A 189 -4.10 -1.85 -3.20
C THR A 189 -4.44 -1.91 -4.69
N VAL A 190 -5.18 -2.93 -5.12
CA VAL A 190 -5.73 -3.00 -6.49
C VAL A 190 -6.73 -1.87 -6.72
N ASP A 191 -7.58 -1.58 -5.75
CA ASP A 191 -8.52 -0.46 -5.83
C ASP A 191 -7.79 0.88 -5.90
N SER A 192 -6.72 1.06 -5.11
CA SER A 192 -5.89 2.27 -5.15
C SER A 192 -5.27 2.48 -6.53
N PHE A 193 -4.73 1.43 -7.14
CA PHE A 193 -4.24 1.47 -8.52
C PHE A 193 -5.33 1.85 -9.52
N GLY A 194 -6.55 1.32 -9.34
CA GLY A 194 -7.70 1.69 -10.17
C GLY A 194 -8.12 3.16 -10.04
N TRP A 195 -8.05 3.74 -8.84
CA TRP A 195 -8.28 5.18 -8.65
C TRP A 195 -7.25 5.98 -9.43
N GLY A 196 -5.98 5.59 -9.39
CA GLY A 196 -4.92 6.27 -10.14
C GLY A 196 -5.11 6.20 -11.66
N LEU A 197 -5.46 5.03 -12.22
CA LEU A 197 -5.80 4.93 -13.65
C LEU A 197 -7.02 5.77 -14.02
N THR A 198 -7.99 5.89 -13.12
CA THR A 198 -9.19 6.71 -13.35
C THR A 198 -8.84 8.19 -13.41
N ASP A 199 -7.91 8.65 -12.57
CA ASP A 199 -7.45 10.05 -12.60
C ASP A 199 -6.61 10.35 -13.86
N LEU A 200 -5.80 9.40 -14.32
CA LEU A 200 -4.98 9.54 -15.53
C LEU A 200 -5.80 9.60 -16.82
N LEU A 201 -6.92 8.88 -16.87
CA LEU A 201 -7.82 8.79 -18.03
C LEU A 201 -8.96 9.81 -18.01
N ARG A 202 -8.96 10.73 -17.05
CA ARG A 202 -10.09 11.65 -16.87
C ARG A 202 -10.07 12.73 -17.94
N GLU A 203 -11.14 12.80 -18.73
CA GLU A 203 -11.32 13.78 -19.82
C GLU A 203 -12.37 14.86 -19.47
N ASP A 204 -12.24 15.51 -18.31
CA ASP A 204 -13.17 16.55 -17.87
C ASP A 204 -12.60 17.99 -17.95
N GLY A 205 -11.38 18.11 -18.47
CA GLY A 205 -10.68 19.39 -18.64
C GLY A 205 -10.13 19.99 -17.34
N ALA A 206 -10.18 19.29 -16.21
CA ALA A 206 -9.60 19.77 -14.96
C ALA A 206 -8.07 19.71 -14.93
N VAL A 207 -7.49 18.73 -15.63
CA VAL A 207 -6.05 18.55 -15.82
C VAL A 207 -5.76 18.24 -17.29
N GLU A 208 -4.52 18.47 -17.73
CA GLU A 208 -4.11 18.08 -19.08
C GLU A 208 -4.16 16.55 -19.26
N PRO A 209 -4.61 16.06 -20.42
CA PRO A 209 -4.51 14.64 -20.74
C PRO A 209 -3.07 14.14 -20.62
N VAL A 210 -2.89 12.99 -19.96
CA VAL A 210 -1.57 12.37 -19.89
C VAL A 210 -1.32 11.62 -21.19
N GLU A 211 -0.17 11.88 -21.80
CA GLU A 211 0.28 11.22 -23.01
C GLU A 211 1.56 10.42 -22.72
N PRO A 212 1.46 9.17 -22.24
CA PRO A 212 2.65 8.43 -21.86
C PRO A 212 3.47 8.04 -23.09
N THR A 213 4.78 8.13 -22.95
CA THR A 213 5.72 7.57 -23.93
C THR A 213 5.62 6.04 -23.99
N ALA A 214 6.06 5.45 -25.10
CA ALA A 214 6.13 4.00 -25.27
C ALA A 214 6.95 3.31 -24.15
N GLU A 215 8.00 3.97 -23.64
CA GLU A 215 8.81 3.46 -22.54
C GLU A 215 8.04 3.48 -21.21
N GLN A 216 7.33 4.58 -20.90
CA GLN A 216 6.45 4.66 -19.73
C GLN A 216 5.35 3.59 -19.78
N CYS A 217 4.73 3.38 -20.94
CA CYS A 217 3.75 2.33 -21.13
C CYS A 217 4.33 0.92 -20.97
N ALA A 218 5.54 0.68 -21.48
CA ALA A 218 6.22 -0.60 -21.29
C ALA A 218 6.53 -0.84 -19.80
N ARG A 219 6.94 0.19 -19.04
CA ARG A 219 7.15 0.10 -17.58
C ARG A 219 5.85 -0.22 -16.85
N LEU A 220 4.76 0.51 -17.14
CA LEU A 220 3.47 0.30 -16.51
C LEU A 220 2.90 -1.09 -16.79
N ARG A 221 2.95 -1.56 -18.05
CA ARG A 221 2.51 -2.91 -18.42
C ARG A 221 3.31 -4.00 -17.71
N ARG A 222 4.63 -3.85 -17.56
CA ARG A 222 5.45 -4.80 -16.78
C ARG A 222 5.08 -4.82 -15.30
N ALA A 223 4.84 -3.64 -14.69
CA ALA A 223 4.41 -3.54 -13.30
C ALA A 223 3.03 -4.17 -13.09
N ALA A 224 2.12 -3.97 -14.05
CA ALA A 224 0.74 -4.45 -14.02
C ALA A 224 0.55 -5.88 -14.59
N SER A 225 1.60 -6.57 -15.03
CA SER A 225 1.47 -7.87 -15.74
C SER A 225 0.86 -9.01 -14.92
N TRP A 226 0.66 -8.81 -13.61
CA TRP A 226 -0.15 -9.72 -12.80
C TRP A 226 -1.62 -9.73 -13.24
N LEU A 227 -2.14 -8.67 -13.87
CA LEU A 227 -3.51 -8.63 -14.40
C LEU A 227 -3.77 -9.66 -15.51
N ASP A 228 -2.72 -10.09 -16.21
CA ASP A 228 -2.82 -11.06 -17.30
C ASP A 228 -2.90 -12.50 -16.80
N ALA A 229 -2.55 -12.75 -15.54
CA ALA A 229 -2.70 -14.07 -14.94
C ALA A 229 -4.20 -14.39 -14.72
N PRO A 230 -4.64 -15.63 -15.02
CA PRO A 230 -5.99 -16.08 -14.68
C PRO A 230 -6.28 -15.99 -13.17
N GLU A 231 -5.28 -16.33 -12.36
CA GLU A 231 -5.34 -16.34 -10.89
C GLU A 231 -4.09 -15.65 -10.29
N PRO A 232 -3.99 -14.31 -10.34
CA PRO A 232 -2.77 -13.61 -9.91
C PRO A 232 -2.41 -13.84 -8.45
N PHE A 233 -3.44 -13.97 -7.61
CA PHE A 233 -3.32 -14.09 -6.16
C PHE A 233 -3.51 -15.52 -5.65
N GLY A 234 -3.39 -16.51 -6.55
CA GLY A 234 -3.53 -17.93 -6.23
C GLY A 234 -4.98 -18.39 -6.05
N PRO A 235 -5.18 -19.70 -5.76
CA PRO A 235 -6.50 -20.31 -5.72
C PRO A 235 -7.33 -19.79 -4.56
N VAL A 236 -8.61 -19.55 -4.82
CA VAL A 236 -9.60 -19.15 -3.82
C VAL A 236 -10.12 -20.42 -3.16
N GLY A 237 -9.74 -20.65 -1.90
CA GLY A 237 -10.24 -21.77 -1.08
C GLY A 237 -11.74 -21.65 -0.78
N GLU A 238 -12.23 -22.45 0.16
CA GLU A 238 -13.67 -22.70 0.35
C GLU A 238 -14.45 -21.57 1.09
N ASP A 239 -13.79 -20.50 1.53
CA ASP A 239 -14.46 -19.41 2.24
C ASP A 239 -15.41 -18.60 1.32
N GLU A 240 -16.71 -18.58 1.63
CA GLU A 240 -17.74 -17.95 0.79
C GLU A 240 -17.55 -16.43 0.63
N ASN A 241 -17.17 -15.74 1.71
CA ASN A 241 -16.90 -14.29 1.65
C ASN A 241 -15.73 -13.99 0.72
N ARG A 242 -14.70 -14.85 0.76
CA ARG A 242 -13.52 -14.80 -0.10
C ARG A 242 -13.88 -15.06 -1.55
N GLN A 243 -14.68 -16.08 -1.83
CA GLN A 243 -15.19 -16.37 -3.16
C GLN A 243 -15.98 -15.18 -3.71
N ARG A 244 -16.84 -14.55 -2.89
CA ARG A 244 -17.59 -13.34 -3.30
C ARG A 244 -16.66 -12.17 -3.66
N ILE A 245 -15.67 -11.87 -2.82
CA ILE A 245 -14.74 -10.76 -3.07
C ILE A 245 -13.89 -11.04 -4.32
N MET A 246 -13.37 -12.26 -4.47
CA MET A 246 -12.58 -12.63 -5.64
C MET A 246 -13.41 -12.70 -6.91
N LYS A 247 -14.66 -13.16 -6.83
CA LYS A 247 -15.62 -13.10 -7.93
C LYS A 247 -15.79 -11.65 -8.41
N ARG A 248 -16.03 -10.71 -7.50
CA ARG A 248 -16.10 -9.27 -7.83
C ARG A 248 -14.82 -8.77 -8.50
N TYR A 249 -13.65 -9.13 -7.96
CA TYR A 249 -12.37 -8.77 -8.58
C TYR A 249 -12.24 -9.31 -10.01
N VAL A 250 -12.60 -10.58 -10.24
CA VAL A 250 -12.49 -11.24 -11.55
C VAL A 250 -13.50 -10.71 -12.57
N GLU A 251 -14.74 -10.45 -12.13
CA GLU A 251 -15.85 -10.06 -13.00
C GLU A 251 -15.91 -8.54 -13.26
N GLU A 252 -15.53 -7.71 -12.29
CA GLU A 252 -15.67 -6.25 -12.38
C GLU A 252 -14.31 -5.55 -12.42
N THR A 253 -13.49 -5.73 -11.38
CA THR A 253 -12.29 -4.91 -11.17
C THR A 253 -11.22 -5.21 -12.22
N ARG A 254 -10.87 -6.48 -12.44
CA ARG A 254 -9.80 -6.88 -13.37
C ARG A 254 -10.12 -6.47 -14.82
N PRO A 255 -11.31 -6.74 -15.39
CA PRO A 255 -11.63 -6.30 -16.75
C PRO A 255 -11.61 -4.78 -16.90
N ARG A 256 -12.06 -4.03 -15.88
CA ARG A 256 -11.99 -2.57 -15.87
C ARG A 256 -10.53 -2.09 -15.92
N LEU A 257 -9.67 -2.59 -15.04
CA LEU A 257 -8.26 -2.18 -14.99
C LEU A 257 -7.51 -2.50 -16.29
N ARG A 258 -7.77 -3.66 -16.89
CA ARG A 258 -7.18 -4.02 -18.19
C ARG A 258 -7.59 -3.06 -19.29
N ARG A 259 -8.90 -2.74 -19.37
CA ARG A 259 -9.40 -1.75 -20.33
C ARG A 259 -8.77 -0.37 -20.12
N GLN A 260 -8.67 0.09 -18.88
CA GLN A 260 -8.02 1.37 -18.56
C GLN A 260 -6.54 1.37 -18.96
N LEU A 261 -5.83 0.27 -18.74
CA LEU A 261 -4.44 0.13 -19.20
C LEU A 261 -4.32 0.11 -20.73
N ASP A 262 -5.25 -0.54 -21.42
CA ASP A 262 -5.29 -0.56 -22.88
C ASP A 262 -5.68 0.81 -23.44
N GLU A 263 -6.51 1.58 -22.75
CA GLU A 263 -6.86 2.94 -23.16
C GLU A 263 -5.71 3.93 -22.97
N LEU A 264 -4.98 3.82 -21.85
CA LEU A 264 -3.84 4.68 -21.54
C LEU A 264 -2.59 4.36 -22.39
N CYS A 265 -2.42 3.10 -22.80
CA CYS A 265 -1.17 2.59 -23.35
C CYS A 265 -1.30 1.70 -24.59
N GLY A 266 -2.49 1.61 -25.18
CA GLY A 266 -2.83 0.76 -26.34
C GLY A 266 -2.61 1.42 -27.69
#